data_AF-A0A3G2EAH9-F1
#
_entry.id   AF-A0A3G2EAH9-F1
#
_cell.length_a   1.000
_cell.length_b   1.000
_cell.length_c   1.000
_cell.angle_alpha   90.00
_cell.angle_beta   90.00
_cell.angle_gamma   90.00
#
_symmetry.space_group_name_H-M   'P 1'
#
loop_
_entity.id
_entity.type
_entity.pdbx_description
1 polymer ?
#
loop_
_entity_poly.entity_id
_entity_poly.type
_entity_poly.pdbx_seq_one_letter_code
_entity_poly.pdbx_strand_id
1 'polypeptide(L)'
;MQLPANLAPISVEQDWQHTTAYPPLGFTPFAEGALGNGDTFGLYWPIGREAYEPIVVETWHDEWRLQPHFSSLAAFLSAYATAEDEYVATPSLADDPASPRAAFLEAKELIAQRNPAAAIALLEAALAILPEYTDALVLLHGQYVRAGRIDEAVKLAIQAIISPPSFGGPPLKALQWLRSQPIPDGEPDPIWRACGQLSFNFGGSKENADYPVLLAAIDTYLEQGKHLSASTLMQTYAELMSAETVSFQERYAFEPAAFIARQIAVSAQLPNGSRDTSTLWLPDLV
;
A
#
# COMPACT_ATOMS: atom_id res chain seq x y z
N MET A 1 10.41 4.70 13.23
CA MET A 1 8.98 4.37 13.21
C MET A 1 8.43 4.43 14.64
N GLN A 2 7.21 4.93 14.84
CA GLN A 2 6.58 4.98 16.17
C GLN A 2 6.03 3.60 16.55
N LEU A 3 6.45 3.07 17.70
CA LEU A 3 5.89 1.85 18.27
C LEU A 3 4.50 2.09 18.87
N PRO A 4 3.58 1.10 18.79
CA PRO A 4 2.27 1.22 19.41
C PRO A 4 2.38 1.16 20.95
N ALA A 5 1.53 1.93 21.65
CA ALA A 5 1.58 2.01 23.11
C ALA A 5 1.34 0.67 23.84
N ASN A 6 0.54 -0.22 23.26
CA ASN A 6 0.14 -1.50 23.85
C ASN A 6 0.82 -2.68 23.15
N LEU A 7 2.16 -2.64 23.01
CA LEU A 7 2.91 -3.69 22.31
C LEU A 7 3.05 -5.00 23.14
N ALA A 8 3.15 -4.90 24.46
CA ALA A 8 3.41 -6.05 25.34
C ALA A 8 2.43 -7.25 25.23
N PRO A 9 1.14 -7.06 24.91
CA PRO A 9 0.20 -8.17 24.72
C PRO A 9 0.37 -8.97 23.42
N ILE A 10 1.25 -8.56 22.50
CA ILE A 10 1.52 -9.31 21.27
C ILE A 10 2.97 -9.81 21.19
N SER A 11 3.14 -10.94 20.50
CA SER A 11 4.42 -11.60 20.26
C SER A 11 4.93 -11.24 18.87
N VAL A 12 5.57 -10.07 18.73
CA VAL A 12 6.20 -9.63 17.47
C VAL A 12 7.46 -10.43 17.13
N GLU A 13 7.67 -10.71 15.85
CA GLU A 13 8.91 -11.33 15.35
C GLU A 13 10.05 -10.28 15.31
N GLN A 14 10.89 -10.27 16.36
CA GLN A 14 11.92 -9.24 16.54
C GLN A 14 13.10 -9.36 15.56
N ASP A 15 13.33 -10.57 15.03
CA ASP A 15 14.34 -10.85 14.01
C ASP A 15 13.80 -10.76 12.58
N TRP A 16 12.56 -10.28 12.42
CA TRP A 16 11.94 -10.06 11.12
C TRP A 16 12.80 -9.13 10.24
N GLN A 17 13.18 -9.66 9.07
CA GLN A 17 13.94 -8.93 8.06
C GLN A 17 13.17 -8.88 6.77
N HIS A 18 13.06 -7.67 6.21
CA HIS A 18 12.48 -7.48 4.89
C HIS A 18 13.48 -7.95 3.82
N THR A 19 13.31 -9.18 3.36
CA THR A 19 14.20 -9.86 2.38
C THR A 19 13.50 -10.23 1.07
N THR A 20 12.17 -10.13 1.04
CA THR A 20 11.30 -10.38 -0.11
C THR A 20 10.40 -9.17 -0.36
N ALA A 21 9.88 -9.00 -1.57
CA ALA A 21 8.99 -7.88 -1.90
C ALA A 21 7.63 -7.94 -1.15
N TYR A 22 7.19 -9.15 -0.78
CA TYR A 22 5.97 -9.40 -0.02
C TYR A 22 6.28 -10.31 1.19
N PRO A 23 5.74 -10.03 2.39
CA PRO A 23 5.03 -8.80 2.77
C PRO A 23 5.90 -7.53 2.59
N PRO A 24 5.27 -6.37 2.36
CA PRO A 24 5.96 -5.15 1.97
C PRO A 24 6.80 -4.53 3.09
N LEU A 25 7.74 -3.68 2.71
CA LEU A 25 8.56 -2.91 3.63
C LEU A 25 7.69 -2.10 4.60
N GLY A 26 8.02 -2.14 5.89
CA GLY A 26 7.22 -1.54 6.97
C GLY A 26 6.16 -2.48 7.55
N PHE A 27 6.13 -3.75 7.16
CA PHE A 27 5.36 -4.81 7.83
C PHE A 27 6.20 -5.51 8.90
N THR A 28 5.59 -5.90 10.02
CA THR A 28 6.18 -6.82 11.01
C THR A 28 5.10 -7.77 11.55
N PRO A 29 5.26 -9.10 11.41
CA PRO A 29 4.26 -10.05 11.86
C PRO A 29 4.24 -10.19 13.39
N PHE A 30 3.11 -10.65 13.93
CA PHE A 30 2.97 -11.12 15.30
C PHE A 30 2.10 -12.39 15.37
N ALA A 31 2.17 -13.12 16.48
CA ALA A 31 1.59 -14.47 16.57
C ALA A 31 0.08 -14.52 16.89
N GLU A 32 -0.45 -13.51 17.57
CA GLU A 32 -1.84 -13.49 18.05
C GLU A 32 -2.85 -13.40 16.91
N GLY A 33 -3.87 -14.26 16.95
CA GLY A 33 -4.86 -14.35 15.86
C GLY A 33 -4.32 -14.94 14.56
N ALA A 34 -3.11 -15.53 14.55
CA ALA A 34 -2.59 -16.22 13.39
C ALA A 34 -3.46 -17.45 13.04
N LEU A 35 -3.79 -17.60 11.76
CA LEU A 35 -4.80 -18.54 11.28
C LEU A 35 -4.20 -19.85 10.76
N GLY A 36 -2.88 -19.96 10.78
CA GLY A 36 -2.13 -21.04 10.14
C GLY A 36 -2.01 -20.84 8.62
N ASN A 37 -1.43 -21.84 7.94
CA ASN A 37 -1.22 -21.85 6.49
C ASN A 37 -0.35 -20.71 5.89
N GLY A 38 0.24 -19.85 6.70
CA GLY A 38 1.05 -18.72 6.22
C GLY A 38 0.34 -17.36 6.30
N ASP A 39 -0.93 -17.34 6.71
CA ASP A 39 -1.66 -16.10 7.01
C ASP A 39 -1.40 -15.66 8.45
N THR A 40 -1.04 -14.39 8.62
CA THR A 40 -0.75 -13.78 9.91
C THR A 40 -1.24 -12.35 9.96
N PHE A 41 -1.49 -11.87 11.18
CA PHE A 41 -1.60 -10.45 11.42
C PHE A 41 -0.22 -9.81 11.59
N GLY A 42 -0.13 -8.54 11.25
CA GLY A 42 1.08 -7.77 11.48
C GLY A 42 0.83 -6.29 11.64
N LEU A 43 1.81 -5.63 12.25
CA LEU A 43 1.90 -4.19 12.28
C LEU A 43 2.35 -3.71 10.91
N TYR A 44 1.67 -2.70 10.36
CA TYR A 44 2.08 -2.04 9.14
C TYR A 44 2.15 -0.53 9.35
N TRP A 45 3.30 0.06 9.06
CA TRP A 45 3.46 1.52 8.98
C TRP A 45 3.17 1.98 7.55
N PRO A 46 2.09 2.74 7.30
CA PRO A 46 1.80 3.25 5.97
C PRO A 46 2.90 4.18 5.44
N ILE A 47 3.08 4.22 4.12
CA ILE A 47 4.16 4.98 3.46
C ILE A 47 4.03 6.47 3.77
N GLY A 48 5.07 7.05 4.38
CA GLY A 48 5.11 8.45 4.81
C GLY A 48 4.44 8.72 6.14
N ARG A 49 3.96 7.69 6.85
CA ARG A 49 3.30 7.78 8.16
C ARG A 49 4.07 7.08 9.27
N GLU A 50 5.38 6.94 9.11
CA GLU A 50 6.27 6.25 10.05
C GLU A 50 6.31 6.91 11.44
N ALA A 51 5.94 8.18 11.54
CA ALA A 51 5.85 8.93 12.81
C ALA A 51 4.52 8.74 13.54
N TYR A 52 3.62 7.89 13.05
CA TYR A 52 2.35 7.53 13.69
C TYR A 52 2.37 6.05 14.08
N GLU A 53 1.47 5.66 14.99
CA GLU A 53 1.26 4.24 15.29
C GLU A 53 0.88 3.44 14.03
N PRO A 54 1.32 2.16 13.94
CA PRO A 54 0.98 1.30 12.82
C PRO A 54 -0.51 0.92 12.85
N ILE A 55 -1.02 0.59 11.66
CA ILE A 55 -2.29 -0.16 11.53
C ILE A 55 -2.03 -1.65 11.70
N VAL A 56 -3.09 -2.44 11.91
CA VAL A 56 -2.99 -3.90 11.88
C VAL A 56 -3.59 -4.41 10.57
N VAL A 57 -2.79 -5.18 9.85
CA VAL A 57 -3.12 -5.80 8.57
C VAL A 57 -3.10 -7.32 8.70
N GLU A 58 -3.93 -8.01 7.92
CA GLU A 58 -3.87 -9.47 7.73
C GLU A 58 -3.23 -9.78 6.39
N THR A 59 -2.28 -10.70 6.34
CA THR A 59 -1.78 -11.27 5.08
C THR A 59 -2.74 -12.32 4.56
N TRP A 60 -3.08 -12.25 3.27
CA TRP A 60 -3.64 -13.35 2.49
C TRP A 60 -2.53 -13.82 1.55
N HIS A 61 -1.71 -14.75 2.03
CA HIS A 61 -0.43 -15.11 1.43
C HIS A 61 -0.58 -15.72 0.03
N ASP A 62 -1.59 -16.57 -0.18
CA ASP A 62 -1.88 -17.18 -1.49
C ASP A 62 -2.26 -16.14 -2.56
N GLU A 63 -2.89 -15.05 -2.13
CA GLU A 63 -3.29 -13.96 -3.02
C GLU A 63 -2.24 -12.85 -3.13
N TRP A 64 -1.16 -12.91 -2.34
CA TRP A 64 -0.20 -11.81 -2.16
C TRP A 64 -0.88 -10.49 -1.76
N ARG A 65 -1.88 -10.56 -0.86
CA ARG A 65 -2.68 -9.40 -0.45
C ARG A 65 -2.59 -9.08 1.03
N LEU A 66 -2.77 -7.80 1.35
CA LEU A 66 -2.92 -7.32 2.70
C LEU A 66 -4.28 -6.70 2.89
N GLN A 67 -4.95 -7.10 3.96
CA GLN A 67 -6.23 -6.55 4.35
C GLN A 67 -6.06 -5.61 5.54
N PRO A 68 -6.32 -4.30 5.40
CA PRO A 68 -6.12 -3.31 6.47
C PRO A 68 -7.31 -3.27 7.44
N HIS A 69 -7.41 -4.30 8.27
CA HIS A 69 -8.57 -4.53 9.14
C HIS A 69 -8.73 -3.51 10.25
N PHE A 70 -7.66 -3.16 10.96
CA PHE A 70 -7.75 -2.33 12.17
C PHE A 70 -6.91 -1.07 12.05
N SER A 71 -7.45 0.04 12.54
CA SER A 71 -6.78 1.33 12.58
C SER A 71 -5.59 1.38 13.54
N SER A 72 -5.50 0.43 14.48
CA SER A 72 -4.49 0.39 15.52
C SER A 72 -4.40 -0.99 16.17
N LEU A 73 -3.29 -1.23 16.89
CA LEU A 73 -3.13 -2.42 17.73
C LEU A 73 -4.17 -2.49 18.85
N ALA A 74 -4.59 -1.34 19.40
CA ALA A 74 -5.61 -1.30 20.45
C ALA A 74 -6.97 -1.82 19.96
N ALA A 75 -7.38 -1.44 18.74
CA ALA A 75 -8.61 -1.93 18.11
C ALA A 75 -8.55 -3.44 17.86
N PHE A 76 -7.41 -3.94 17.34
CA PHE A 76 -7.18 -5.38 17.17
C PHE A 76 -7.30 -6.13 18.51
N LEU A 77 -6.62 -5.68 19.56
CA LEU A 77 -6.64 -6.35 20.88
C LEU A 77 -8.03 -6.37 21.50
N SER A 78 -8.83 -5.31 21.30
CA SER A 78 -10.23 -5.29 21.72
C SER A 78 -11.05 -6.36 21.01
N ALA A 79 -10.89 -6.49 19.69
CA ALA A 79 -11.58 -7.51 18.91
C ALA A 79 -11.12 -8.93 19.29
N TYR A 80 -9.81 -9.13 19.42
CA TYR A 80 -9.19 -10.39 19.79
C TYR A 80 -9.68 -10.89 21.16
N ALA A 81 -9.79 -10.01 22.15
CA ALA A 81 -10.30 -10.38 23.48
C ALA A 81 -11.77 -10.85 23.48
N THR A 82 -12.53 -10.51 22.45
CA THR A 82 -13.94 -10.87 22.29
C THR A 82 -14.18 -11.94 21.24
N ALA A 83 -13.13 -12.39 20.54
CA ALA A 83 -13.26 -13.39 19.49
C ALA A 83 -13.70 -14.73 20.12
N GLU A 84 -14.85 -15.25 19.67
CA GLU A 84 -15.37 -16.55 20.12
C GLU A 84 -14.62 -17.72 19.46
N ASP A 85 -14.09 -17.48 18.26
CA ASP A 85 -13.29 -18.42 17.47
C ASP A 85 -11.83 -17.97 17.39
N GLU A 86 -10.97 -18.82 16.84
CA GLU A 86 -9.54 -18.52 16.59
C GLU A 86 -9.35 -17.38 15.57
N TYR A 87 -10.39 -17.01 14.81
CA TYR A 87 -10.38 -15.94 13.80
C TYR A 87 -10.83 -14.58 14.34
N VAL A 88 -10.01 -13.55 14.15
CA VAL A 88 -10.37 -12.15 14.45
C VAL A 88 -11.02 -11.51 13.22
N ALA A 89 -12.33 -11.32 13.28
CA ALA A 89 -13.09 -10.74 12.17
C ALA A 89 -12.75 -9.25 11.91
N THR A 90 -13.04 -8.79 10.69
CA THR A 90 -13.01 -7.36 10.36
C THR A 90 -13.96 -6.59 11.29
N PRO A 91 -13.51 -5.50 11.93
CA PRO A 91 -14.38 -4.72 12.82
C PRO A 91 -15.45 -3.99 12.00
N SER A 92 -16.58 -3.69 12.64
CA SER A 92 -17.51 -2.70 12.09
C SER A 92 -17.00 -1.28 12.33
N LEU A 93 -17.56 -0.28 11.64
CA LEU A 93 -17.26 1.13 11.95
C LEU A 93 -17.77 1.57 13.34
N ALA A 94 -18.63 0.79 14.00
CA ALA A 94 -19.02 1.05 15.38
C ALA A 94 -17.92 0.61 16.37
N ASP A 95 -17.22 -0.47 16.04
CA ASP A 95 -16.16 -1.05 16.88
C ASP A 95 -14.82 -0.35 16.63
N ASP A 96 -14.52 -0.05 15.37
CA ASP A 96 -13.34 0.71 14.93
C ASP A 96 -13.74 1.75 13.86
N PRO A 97 -14.12 2.97 14.28
CA PRO A 97 -14.53 4.04 13.37
C PRO A 97 -13.44 4.48 12.37
N ALA A 98 -12.19 4.12 12.63
CA ALA A 98 -11.04 4.50 11.81
C ALA A 98 -10.53 3.31 10.96
N SER A 99 -11.16 2.14 11.00
CA SER A 99 -10.74 0.97 10.22
C SER A 99 -10.76 1.28 8.71
N PRO A 100 -9.62 1.22 8.00
CA PRO A 100 -9.58 1.49 6.57
C PRO A 100 -10.46 0.53 5.76
N ARG A 101 -10.43 -0.76 6.13
CA ARG A 101 -11.26 -1.79 5.46
C ARG A 101 -12.74 -1.60 5.75
N ALA A 102 -13.14 -1.34 6.99
CA ALA A 102 -14.56 -1.12 7.31
C ALA A 102 -15.12 0.10 6.57
N ALA A 103 -14.34 1.18 6.52
CA ALA A 103 -14.69 2.38 5.75
C ALA A 103 -14.83 2.09 4.24
N PHE A 104 -13.92 1.30 3.66
CA PHE A 104 -14.01 0.88 2.26
C PHE A 104 -15.27 0.04 1.97
N LEU A 105 -15.59 -0.92 2.84
CA LEU A 105 -16.77 -1.79 2.67
C LEU A 105 -18.07 -0.98 2.79
N GLU A 106 -18.18 -0.10 3.80
CA GLU A 106 -19.34 0.78 3.97
C GLU A 106 -19.47 1.77 2.80
N ALA A 107 -18.37 2.32 2.31
CA ALA A 107 -18.39 3.21 1.14
C ALA A 107 -18.97 2.53 -0.10
N LYS A 108 -18.68 1.23 -0.32
CA LYS A 108 -19.28 0.46 -1.42
C LYS A 108 -20.81 0.34 -1.26
N GLU A 109 -21.28 0.09 -0.05
CA GLU A 109 -22.71 0.00 0.24
C GLU A 109 -23.41 1.35 0.05
N LEU A 110 -22.82 2.44 0.57
CA LEU A 110 -23.33 3.79 0.37
C LEU A 110 -23.42 4.19 -1.11
N ILE A 111 -22.45 3.78 -1.94
CA ILE A 111 -22.52 3.97 -3.40
C ILE A 111 -23.70 3.20 -4.00
N ALA A 112 -23.93 1.96 -3.58
CA ALA A 112 -25.07 1.15 -4.04
C ALA A 112 -26.41 1.79 -3.63
N GLN A 113 -26.46 2.41 -2.45
CA GLN A 113 -27.59 3.16 -1.92
C GLN A 113 -27.75 4.58 -2.50
N ARG A 114 -26.91 4.96 -3.47
CA ARG A 114 -26.91 6.29 -4.12
C ARG A 114 -26.60 7.44 -3.15
N ASN A 115 -25.76 7.21 -2.16
CA ASN A 115 -25.21 8.21 -1.26
C ASN A 115 -23.69 8.40 -1.45
N PRO A 116 -23.25 8.91 -2.62
CA PRO A 116 -21.82 9.03 -2.93
C PRO A 116 -21.08 10.06 -2.08
N ALA A 117 -21.78 11.06 -1.51
CA ALA A 117 -21.14 12.07 -0.66
C ALA A 117 -20.61 11.46 0.65
N ALA A 118 -21.41 10.61 1.31
CA ALA A 118 -20.97 9.90 2.50
C ALA A 118 -19.87 8.88 2.18
N ALA A 119 -19.97 8.17 1.04
CA ALA A 119 -18.94 7.25 0.59
C ALA A 119 -17.59 7.95 0.34
N ILE A 120 -17.60 9.14 -0.27
CA ILE A 120 -16.40 9.95 -0.48
C ILE A 120 -15.74 10.29 0.86
N ALA A 121 -16.51 10.75 1.85
CA ALA A 121 -15.96 11.11 3.16
C ALA A 121 -15.29 9.92 3.86
N LEU A 122 -15.90 8.73 3.80
CA LEU A 122 -15.31 7.51 4.37
C LEU A 122 -14.01 7.11 3.66
N LEU A 123 -13.98 7.18 2.33
CA LEU A 123 -12.79 6.85 1.55
C LEU A 123 -11.66 7.85 1.77
N GLU A 124 -11.96 9.16 1.83
CA GLU A 124 -11.00 10.21 2.19
C GLU A 124 -10.41 9.94 3.58
N ALA A 125 -11.22 9.55 4.56
CA ALA A 125 -10.76 9.21 5.90
C ALA A 125 -9.88 7.93 5.91
N ALA A 126 -10.27 6.89 5.18
CA ALA A 126 -9.48 5.66 5.06
C ALA A 126 -8.10 5.93 4.43
N LEU A 127 -8.05 6.74 3.37
CA LEU A 127 -6.82 7.10 2.67
C LEU A 127 -5.95 8.10 3.45
N ALA A 128 -6.54 8.85 4.39
CA ALA A 128 -5.75 9.60 5.34
C ALA A 128 -4.93 8.66 6.25
N ILE A 129 -5.43 7.46 6.56
CA ILE A 129 -4.75 6.47 7.40
C ILE A 129 -3.80 5.60 6.56
N LEU A 130 -4.27 5.09 5.41
CA LEU A 130 -3.50 4.24 4.50
C LEU A 130 -3.48 4.86 3.08
N PRO A 131 -2.54 5.78 2.79
CA PRO A 131 -2.48 6.51 1.51
C PRO A 131 -2.31 5.63 0.26
N GLU A 132 -1.76 4.45 0.41
CA GLU A 132 -1.45 3.46 -0.62
C GLU A 132 -2.51 2.36 -0.71
N TYR A 133 -3.71 2.55 -0.12
CA TYR A 133 -4.81 1.59 -0.21
C TYR A 133 -5.43 1.57 -1.62
N THR A 134 -4.83 0.78 -2.53
CA THR A 134 -5.16 0.76 -3.96
C THR A 134 -6.65 0.55 -4.25
N ASP A 135 -7.33 -0.38 -3.57
CA ASP A 135 -8.78 -0.60 -3.77
C ASP A 135 -9.61 0.66 -3.41
N ALA A 136 -9.27 1.35 -2.31
CA ALA A 136 -9.95 2.57 -1.90
C ALA A 136 -9.62 3.77 -2.81
N LEU A 137 -8.36 3.88 -3.27
CA LEU A 137 -7.94 4.90 -4.24
C LEU A 137 -8.74 4.80 -5.54
N VAL A 138 -8.87 3.60 -6.10
CA VAL A 138 -9.63 3.35 -7.33
C VAL A 138 -11.12 3.67 -7.14
N LEU A 139 -11.69 3.30 -5.99
CA LEU A 139 -13.09 3.58 -5.70
C LEU A 139 -13.35 5.09 -5.56
N LEU A 140 -12.48 5.80 -4.83
CA LEU A 140 -12.59 7.24 -4.62
C LEU A 140 -12.37 8.03 -5.92
N HIS A 141 -11.36 7.65 -6.71
CA HIS A 141 -11.16 8.19 -8.06
C HIS A 141 -12.46 8.13 -8.87
N GLY A 142 -13.13 6.97 -8.88
CA GLY A 142 -14.40 6.80 -9.57
C GLY A 142 -15.51 7.73 -9.08
N GLN A 143 -15.52 8.09 -7.80
CA GLN A 143 -16.48 9.05 -7.25
C GLN A 143 -16.11 10.50 -7.59
N TYR A 144 -14.83 10.87 -7.54
CA TYR A 144 -14.37 12.20 -7.92
C TYR A 144 -14.67 12.52 -9.38
N VAL A 145 -14.46 11.56 -10.29
CA VAL A 145 -14.83 11.71 -11.71
C VAL A 145 -16.32 11.99 -11.85
N ARG A 146 -17.18 11.25 -11.14
CA ARG A 146 -18.65 11.45 -11.18
C ARG A 146 -19.08 12.78 -10.57
N ALA A 147 -18.37 13.25 -9.55
CA ALA A 147 -18.60 14.53 -8.89
C ALA A 147 -18.03 15.73 -9.66
N GLY A 148 -17.29 15.50 -10.76
CA GLY A 148 -16.64 16.57 -11.52
C GLY A 148 -15.39 17.15 -10.84
N ARG A 149 -14.85 16.49 -9.81
CA ARG A 149 -13.61 16.88 -9.11
C ARG A 149 -12.38 16.42 -9.91
N ILE A 150 -12.22 16.97 -11.12
CA ILE A 150 -11.27 16.46 -12.13
C ILE A 150 -9.82 16.54 -11.66
N ASP A 151 -9.38 17.69 -11.12
CA ASP A 151 -7.98 17.86 -10.68
C ASP A 151 -7.61 16.90 -9.54
N GLU A 152 -8.56 16.59 -8.68
CA GLU A 152 -8.37 15.65 -7.58
C GLU A 152 -8.42 14.20 -8.08
N ALA A 153 -9.27 13.91 -9.06
CA ALA A 153 -9.31 12.61 -9.72
C ALA A 153 -7.98 12.28 -10.41
N VAL A 154 -7.33 13.25 -11.05
CA VAL A 154 -5.98 13.07 -11.63
C VAL A 154 -4.98 12.65 -10.56
N LYS A 155 -4.92 13.37 -9.44
CA LYS A 155 -4.00 13.05 -8.34
C LYS A 155 -4.25 11.65 -7.79
N LEU A 156 -5.51 11.28 -7.59
CA LEU A 156 -5.87 9.92 -7.14
C LEU A 156 -5.55 8.85 -8.17
N ALA A 157 -5.73 9.12 -9.46
CA ALA A 157 -5.39 8.16 -10.50
C ALA A 157 -3.88 7.88 -10.52
N ILE A 158 -3.05 8.93 -10.42
CA ILE A 158 -1.59 8.79 -10.31
C ILE A 158 -1.22 8.02 -9.05
N GLN A 159 -1.80 8.37 -7.89
CA GLN A 159 -1.56 7.68 -6.63
C GLN A 159 -1.93 6.20 -6.72
N ALA A 160 -3.09 5.87 -7.32
CA ALA A 160 -3.51 4.48 -7.53
C ALA A 160 -2.53 3.71 -8.42
N ILE A 161 -2.05 4.32 -9.52
CA ILE A 161 -1.10 3.72 -10.46
C ILE A 161 0.23 3.37 -9.79
N ILE A 162 0.70 4.20 -8.87
CA ILE A 162 1.96 3.93 -8.16
C ILE A 162 1.80 3.08 -6.92
N SER A 163 0.56 2.80 -6.46
CA SER A 163 0.29 2.07 -5.22
C SER A 163 0.37 0.55 -5.40
N PRO A 164 0.76 -0.20 -4.36
CA PRO A 164 1.12 -1.61 -4.46
C PRO A 164 -0.09 -2.50 -4.73
N PRO A 165 0.08 -3.61 -5.48
CA PRO A 165 -0.97 -4.58 -5.73
C PRO A 165 -1.39 -5.35 -4.47
N SER A 166 -0.55 -5.44 -3.45
CA SER A 166 -0.92 -6.08 -2.18
C SER A 166 -2.12 -5.42 -1.50
N PHE A 167 -2.35 -4.12 -1.68
CA PHE A 167 -3.52 -3.41 -1.14
C PHE A 167 -4.69 -3.26 -2.12
N GLY A 168 -4.64 -3.86 -3.31
CA GLY A 168 -5.77 -3.83 -4.24
C GLY A 168 -5.45 -4.22 -5.66
N GLY A 169 -6.49 -4.37 -6.47
CA GLY A 169 -6.34 -4.80 -7.86
C GLY A 169 -5.66 -3.76 -8.76
N PRO A 170 -5.18 -4.15 -9.96
CA PRO A 170 -4.60 -3.22 -10.92
C PRO A 170 -5.56 -2.06 -11.24
N PRO A 171 -5.11 -0.79 -11.22
CA PRO A 171 -5.96 0.39 -11.33
C PRO A 171 -6.35 0.71 -12.79
N LEU A 172 -6.76 -0.30 -13.57
CA LEU A 172 -6.97 -0.21 -15.02
C LEU A 172 -7.95 0.90 -15.42
N LYS A 173 -9.03 1.08 -14.66
CA LYS A 173 -10.02 2.14 -14.92
C LYS A 173 -9.46 3.54 -14.69
N ALA A 174 -8.64 3.71 -13.65
CA ALA A 174 -7.99 4.99 -13.36
C ALA A 174 -6.94 5.30 -14.43
N LEU A 175 -6.14 4.31 -14.84
CA LEU A 175 -5.18 4.46 -15.92
C LEU A 175 -5.84 4.81 -17.26
N GLN A 176 -6.90 4.09 -17.64
CA GLN A 176 -7.61 4.35 -18.89
C GLN A 176 -8.26 5.74 -18.87
N TRP A 177 -8.79 6.17 -17.74
CA TRP A 177 -9.34 7.52 -17.58
C TRP A 177 -8.23 8.58 -17.67
N LEU A 178 -7.10 8.40 -16.98
CA LEU A 178 -5.98 9.34 -16.97
C LEU A 178 -5.40 9.55 -18.37
N ARG A 179 -5.29 8.48 -19.17
CA ARG A 179 -4.89 8.52 -20.59
C ARG A 179 -5.80 9.38 -21.46
N SER A 180 -7.07 9.53 -21.08
CA SER A 180 -8.01 10.39 -21.81
C SER A 180 -7.94 11.85 -21.39
N GLN A 181 -7.23 12.18 -20.30
CA GLN A 181 -7.05 13.55 -19.85
C GLN A 181 -5.96 14.25 -20.66
N PRO A 182 -6.11 15.56 -20.95
CA PRO A 182 -5.04 16.32 -21.57
C PRO A 182 -3.85 16.39 -20.61
N ILE A 183 -2.65 16.11 -21.12
CA ILE A 183 -1.41 16.27 -20.37
C ILE A 183 -0.98 17.74 -20.50
N PRO A 184 -0.89 18.51 -19.41
CA PRO A 184 -0.45 19.90 -19.46
C PRO A 184 0.98 20.03 -20.02
N ASP A 185 1.25 21.13 -20.72
CA ASP A 185 2.61 21.46 -21.15
C ASP A 185 3.53 21.59 -19.93
N GLY A 186 4.64 20.86 -19.93
CA GLY A 186 5.58 20.85 -18.81
C GLY A 186 5.11 20.05 -17.59
N GLU A 187 4.11 19.18 -17.72
CA GLU A 187 3.63 18.31 -16.64
C GLU A 187 4.80 17.60 -15.92
N PRO A 188 5.05 17.89 -14.63
CA PRO A 188 6.21 17.36 -13.92
C PRO A 188 6.05 15.90 -13.52
N ASP A 189 4.82 15.37 -13.43
CA ASP A 189 4.60 14.01 -12.96
C ASP A 189 5.01 12.95 -14.02
N PRO A 190 5.96 12.05 -13.70
CA PRO A 190 6.42 11.06 -14.66
C PRO A 190 5.34 10.04 -15.04
N ILE A 191 4.40 9.75 -14.14
CA ILE A 191 3.33 8.78 -14.41
C ILE A 191 2.30 9.39 -15.35
N TRP A 192 1.92 10.66 -15.14
CA TRP A 192 0.98 11.31 -16.05
C TRP A 192 1.57 11.45 -17.45
N ARG A 193 2.84 11.83 -17.57
CA ARG A 193 3.53 11.89 -18.87
C ARG A 193 3.62 10.54 -19.58
N ALA A 194 3.82 9.46 -18.81
CA ALA A 194 4.03 8.12 -19.36
C ALA A 194 2.77 7.25 -19.37
N CYS A 195 1.61 7.75 -18.92
CA CYS A 195 0.42 6.91 -18.75
C CYS A 195 -0.04 6.26 -20.06
N GLY A 196 0.24 6.88 -21.22
CA GLY A 196 -0.01 6.29 -22.54
C GLY A 196 0.74 4.98 -22.77
N GLN A 197 1.90 4.79 -22.14
CA GLN A 197 2.80 3.64 -22.35
C GLN A 197 2.49 2.45 -21.44
N LEU A 198 1.81 2.66 -20.31
CA LEU A 198 1.56 1.64 -19.28
C LEU A 198 0.35 0.76 -19.61
N SER A 199 0.46 -0.57 -19.57
CA SER A 199 -0.64 -1.48 -19.88
C SER A 199 -1.26 -2.19 -18.66
N PHE A 200 -0.48 -2.37 -17.60
CA PHE A 200 -0.76 -3.19 -16.42
C PHE A 200 -1.14 -4.64 -16.74
N ASN A 201 -0.62 -5.17 -17.85
CA ASN A 201 -0.75 -6.58 -18.20
C ASN A 201 0.54 -7.32 -17.81
N PHE A 202 0.54 -7.96 -16.65
CA PHE A 202 1.69 -8.69 -16.11
C PHE A 202 1.51 -10.21 -16.25
N GLY A 203 2.63 -10.92 -16.36
CA GLY A 203 2.65 -12.36 -16.61
C GLY A 203 2.26 -12.75 -18.05
N GLY A 204 2.60 -13.98 -18.42
CA GLY A 204 2.21 -14.58 -19.71
C GLY A 204 2.93 -14.05 -20.96
N SER A 205 3.77 -13.02 -20.82
CA SER A 205 4.64 -12.50 -21.89
C SER A 205 6.12 -12.64 -21.51
N LYS A 206 6.99 -12.76 -22.51
CA LYS A 206 8.46 -12.80 -22.30
C LYS A 206 9.05 -11.44 -21.96
N GLU A 207 8.36 -10.38 -22.38
CA GLU A 207 8.75 -8.97 -22.25
C GLU A 207 7.52 -8.14 -21.90
N ASN A 208 7.72 -7.09 -21.11
CA ASN A 208 6.72 -6.12 -20.72
C ASN A 208 7.34 -4.70 -20.71
N ALA A 209 6.76 -3.80 -21.51
CA ALA A 209 7.24 -2.42 -21.65
C ALA A 209 6.93 -1.55 -20.42
N ASP A 210 6.10 -2.02 -19.49
CA ASP A 210 5.75 -1.28 -18.29
C ASP A 210 6.94 -1.15 -17.34
N TYR A 211 7.74 -2.21 -17.14
CA TYR A 211 8.83 -2.20 -16.14
C TYR A 211 9.87 -1.09 -16.37
N PRO A 212 10.39 -0.84 -17.60
CA PRO A 212 11.30 0.27 -17.84
C PRO A 212 10.64 1.64 -17.63
N VAL A 213 9.34 1.77 -17.92
CA VAL A 213 8.59 3.01 -17.68
C VAL A 213 8.47 3.29 -16.18
N LEU A 214 8.14 2.27 -15.38
CA LEU A 214 8.05 2.40 -13.92
C LEU A 214 9.41 2.71 -13.28
N LEU A 215 10.50 2.07 -13.73
CA LEU A 215 11.86 2.40 -13.26
C LEU A 215 12.25 3.85 -13.57
N ALA A 216 12.02 4.30 -14.80
CA ALA A 216 12.30 5.69 -15.18
C ALA A 216 11.47 6.70 -14.37
N ALA A 217 10.23 6.34 -14.02
CA ALA A 217 9.39 7.14 -13.14
C ALA A 217 9.92 7.18 -11.69
N ILE A 218 10.43 6.07 -11.16
CA ILE A 218 11.13 6.03 -9.86
C ILE A 218 12.31 7.01 -9.87
N ASP A 219 13.18 6.92 -10.88
CA ASP A 219 14.36 7.77 -10.99
C ASP A 219 13.98 9.25 -11.09
N THR A 220 12.95 9.57 -11.90
CA THR A 220 12.42 10.94 -12.00
C THR A 220 11.88 11.45 -10.65
N TYR A 221 11.14 10.63 -9.90
CA TYR A 221 10.65 11.04 -8.58
C TYR A 221 11.81 11.31 -7.61
N LEU A 222 12.87 10.51 -7.64
CA LEU A 222 14.06 10.71 -6.83
C LEU A 222 14.81 11.99 -7.22
N GLU A 223 15.00 12.26 -8.51
CA GLU A 223 15.60 13.51 -9.01
C GLU A 223 14.81 14.76 -8.59
N GLN A 224 13.47 14.63 -8.49
CA GLN A 224 12.58 15.68 -8.02
C GLN A 224 12.52 15.79 -6.48
N GLY A 225 13.21 14.93 -5.74
CA GLY A 225 13.13 14.86 -4.28
C GLY A 225 11.78 14.37 -3.74
N LYS A 226 10.94 13.78 -4.60
CA LYS A 226 9.63 13.20 -4.26
C LYS A 226 9.80 11.78 -3.71
N HIS A 227 10.52 11.67 -2.59
CA HIS A 227 10.86 10.39 -1.97
C HIS A 227 9.63 9.56 -1.61
N LEU A 228 8.53 10.19 -1.19
CA LEU A 228 7.28 9.49 -0.88
C LEU A 228 6.74 8.73 -2.11
N SER A 229 6.56 9.42 -3.24
CA SER A 229 6.10 8.81 -4.49
C SER A 229 7.09 7.78 -5.02
N ALA A 230 8.39 8.03 -4.88
CA ALA A 230 9.43 7.06 -5.23
C ALA A 230 9.32 5.78 -4.38
N SER A 231 9.22 5.89 -3.05
CA SER A 231 9.07 4.75 -2.14
C SER A 231 7.82 3.94 -2.43
N THR A 232 6.67 4.59 -2.66
CA THR A 232 5.43 3.91 -3.06
C THR A 232 5.61 3.15 -4.36
N LEU A 233 6.14 3.79 -5.39
CA LEU A 233 6.35 3.13 -6.69
C LEU A 233 7.41 2.04 -6.64
N MET A 234 8.46 2.18 -5.82
CA MET A 234 9.46 1.14 -5.62
C MET A 234 8.85 -0.12 -5.01
N GLN A 235 7.97 0.03 -4.01
CA GLN A 235 7.27 -1.13 -3.44
C GLN A 235 6.41 -1.83 -4.50
N THR A 236 5.63 -1.06 -5.25
CA THR A 236 4.82 -1.57 -6.37
C THR A 236 5.65 -2.29 -7.42
N TYR A 237 6.78 -1.71 -7.82
CA TYR A 237 7.70 -2.32 -8.76
C TYR A 237 8.26 -3.65 -8.24
N ALA A 238 8.67 -3.70 -6.97
CA ALA A 238 9.22 -4.90 -6.37
C ALA A 238 8.18 -6.02 -6.33
N GLU A 239 6.95 -5.73 -5.88
CA GLU A 239 5.85 -6.70 -5.83
C GLU A 239 5.52 -7.24 -7.24
N LEU A 240 5.39 -6.37 -8.24
CA LEU A 240 5.10 -6.76 -9.62
C LEU A 240 6.24 -7.62 -10.22
N MET A 241 7.49 -7.17 -10.10
CA MET A 241 8.64 -7.88 -10.68
C MET A 241 8.90 -9.22 -9.98
N SER A 242 8.68 -9.30 -8.66
CA SER A 242 8.81 -10.55 -7.91
C SER A 242 7.73 -11.57 -8.24
N ALA A 243 6.58 -11.17 -8.77
CA ALA A 243 5.55 -12.07 -9.28
C ALA A 243 5.92 -12.69 -10.65
N GLU A 244 6.87 -12.11 -11.39
CA GLU A 244 7.37 -12.67 -12.64
C GLU A 244 8.34 -13.82 -12.42
N THR A 245 8.49 -14.69 -13.43
CA THR A 245 9.45 -15.80 -13.38
C THR A 245 10.90 -15.33 -13.22
N VAL A 246 11.77 -16.15 -12.60
CA VAL A 246 13.21 -15.85 -12.46
C VAL A 246 13.86 -15.46 -13.78
N SER A 247 13.61 -16.21 -14.86
CA SER A 247 14.17 -15.89 -16.18
C SER A 247 13.65 -14.59 -16.79
N PHE A 248 12.50 -14.10 -16.33
CA PHE A 248 12.01 -12.77 -16.70
C PHE A 248 12.78 -11.72 -15.91
N GLN A 249 12.89 -11.87 -14.59
CA GLN A 249 13.65 -10.96 -13.72
C GLN A 249 15.10 -10.78 -14.20
N GLU A 250 15.78 -11.86 -14.59
CA GLU A 250 17.14 -11.83 -15.16
C GLU A 250 17.25 -10.98 -16.43
N ARG A 251 16.23 -11.01 -17.31
CA ARG A 251 16.23 -10.18 -18.55
C ARG A 251 16.17 -8.69 -18.24
N TYR A 252 15.54 -8.33 -17.13
CA TYR A 252 15.45 -6.95 -16.65
C TYR A 252 16.59 -6.59 -15.69
N ALA A 253 17.58 -7.49 -15.51
CA ALA A 253 18.67 -7.34 -14.56
C ALA A 253 18.18 -6.98 -13.14
N PHE A 254 17.04 -7.57 -12.74
CA PHE A 254 16.46 -7.33 -11.44
C PHE A 254 17.15 -8.21 -10.38
N GLU A 255 17.84 -7.56 -9.45
CA GLU A 255 18.48 -8.19 -8.30
C GLU A 255 17.67 -7.88 -7.03
N PRO A 256 16.85 -8.82 -6.51
CA PRO A 256 15.89 -8.53 -5.44
C PRO A 256 16.53 -7.91 -4.19
N ALA A 257 17.64 -8.48 -3.71
CA ALA A 257 18.33 -7.99 -2.52
C ALA A 257 18.89 -6.58 -2.70
N ALA A 258 19.46 -6.27 -3.87
CA ALA A 258 19.97 -4.93 -4.18
C ALA A 258 18.83 -3.91 -4.31
N PHE A 259 17.70 -4.31 -4.89
CA PHE A 259 16.54 -3.44 -5.01
C PHE A 259 15.91 -3.13 -3.65
N ILE A 260 15.77 -4.14 -2.78
CA ILE A 260 15.30 -3.96 -1.41
C ILE A 260 16.24 -3.05 -0.61
N ALA A 261 17.55 -3.24 -0.70
CA ALA A 261 18.52 -2.36 -0.06
C ALA A 261 18.39 -0.91 -0.55
N ARG A 262 18.17 -0.71 -1.86
CA ARG A 262 17.88 0.60 -2.44
C ARG A 262 16.57 1.18 -1.89
N GLN A 263 15.51 0.37 -1.77
CA GLN A 263 14.22 0.78 -1.23
C GLN A 263 14.34 1.25 0.22
N ILE A 264 15.07 0.52 1.06
CA ILE A 264 15.37 0.91 2.45
C ILE A 264 16.12 2.25 2.47
N ALA A 265 17.17 2.40 1.66
CA ALA A 265 17.95 3.64 1.58
C ALA A 265 17.12 4.85 1.12
N VAL A 266 16.20 4.67 0.18
CA VAL A 266 15.24 5.72 -0.24
C VAL A 266 14.25 6.02 0.89
N SER A 267 13.74 5.00 1.57
CA SER A 267 12.81 5.19 2.69
C SER A 267 13.42 5.99 3.84
N ALA A 268 14.73 5.90 4.05
CA ALA A 268 15.44 6.71 5.05
C ALA A 268 15.41 8.22 4.76
N GLN A 269 15.07 8.62 3.54
CA GLN A 269 14.90 10.03 3.13
C GLN A 269 13.45 10.53 3.27
N LEU A 270 12.54 9.68 3.75
CA LEU A 270 11.18 10.11 4.08
C LEU A 270 11.20 11.06 5.29
N PRO A 271 10.24 12.01 5.39
CA PRO A 271 10.22 12.99 6.48
C PRO A 271 10.24 12.41 7.89
N ASN A 272 9.77 11.17 8.04
CA ASN A 272 9.59 10.49 9.32
C ASN A 272 10.62 9.36 9.56
N GLY A 273 11.69 9.32 8.76
CA GLY A 273 12.77 8.35 8.87
C GLY A 273 12.51 7.04 8.13
N SER A 274 13.46 6.12 8.27
CA SER A 274 13.48 4.83 7.56
C SER A 274 12.29 3.94 7.90
N ARG A 275 11.84 3.17 6.89
CA ARG A 275 10.84 2.10 7.02
C ARG A 275 11.46 0.73 7.34
N ASP A 276 12.76 0.70 7.64
CA ASP A 276 13.48 -0.52 7.99
C ASP A 276 13.13 -1.02 9.40
N THR A 277 12.36 -2.10 9.45
CA THR A 277 11.89 -2.73 10.68
C THR A 277 13.00 -3.45 11.44
N SER A 278 14.12 -3.79 10.80
CA SER A 278 15.23 -4.49 11.48
C SER A 278 15.90 -3.61 12.54
N THR A 279 15.81 -2.30 12.38
CA THR A 279 16.33 -1.31 13.34
C THR A 279 15.35 -0.97 14.44
N LEU A 280 14.09 -1.40 14.32
CA LEU A 280 12.99 -1.00 15.20
C LEU A 280 13.13 -1.55 16.63
N TRP A 281 13.77 -2.72 16.75
CA TRP A 281 13.89 -3.47 17.99
C TRP A 281 15.28 -3.36 18.62
N LEU A 282 16.19 -2.65 17.98
CA LEU A 282 17.51 -2.38 18.54
C LEU A 282 17.36 -1.33 19.65
N PRO A 283 17.93 -1.55 20.84
CA PRO A 283 17.99 -0.51 21.86
C PRO A 283 18.75 0.69 21.28
N ASP A 284 18.24 1.91 21.50
CA ASP A 284 18.89 3.15 21.09
C ASP A 284 20.39 3.08 21.42
N LEU A 285 21.23 2.97 20.40
CA LEU A 285 22.66 3.20 20.55
C LEU A 285 22.82 4.70 20.78
N VAL A 286 22.82 5.06 22.07
CA VAL A 286 23.07 6.40 22.63
C VAL A 286 24.27 7.08 21.98
#